data_AF-A0A317FTV0-F1
#
_entry.id   AF-A0A317FTV0-F1
#
_cell.length_a   1.000
_cell.length_b   1.000
_cell.length_c   1.000
_cell.angle_alpha   90.00
_cell.angle_beta   90.00
_cell.angle_gamma   90.00
#
_symmetry.space_group_name_H-M   'P 1'
#
loop_
_entity.id
_entity.type
_entity.pdbx_description
1 polymer ?
#
loop_
_entity_poly.entity_id
_entity_poly.type
_entity_poly.pdbx_seq_one_letter_code
_entity_poly.pdbx_strand_id
1 'polypeptide(L)'
;MTSTANWLQVLKDEVAKQGMRSVAEKLGVSKATVSQVVNDKYKASTHVIQQRVEGVFMASTVICPILDEIPLNQCLEHQSRKFAATNHVRVALYKACRNGCPNSKICGSK
;
A
#
# COMPACT_ATOMS: atom_id res chain seq x y z
N MET A 1 11.20 -25.52 -1.79
CA MET A 1 10.39 -24.85 -0.76
C MET A 1 10.07 -23.47 -1.30
N THR A 2 8.93 -23.34 -1.98
CA THR A 2 8.60 -22.14 -2.77
C THR A 2 8.24 -20.99 -1.84
N SER A 3 9.17 -20.05 -1.69
CA SER A 3 8.94 -18.73 -1.11
C SER A 3 7.99 -17.92 -1.98
N THR A 4 6.69 -18.10 -1.80
CA THR A 4 5.65 -17.15 -2.22
C THR A 4 5.51 -16.13 -1.09
N ALA A 5 5.92 -14.89 -1.32
CA ALA A 5 5.61 -13.79 -0.42
C ALA A 5 4.10 -13.83 -0.10
N ASN A 6 3.77 -14.03 1.18
CA ASN A 6 2.39 -14.27 1.61
C ASN A 6 1.57 -13.01 1.35
N TRP A 7 0.78 -12.98 0.27
CA TRP A 7 -0.25 -11.97 0.02
C TRP A 7 -1.14 -11.74 1.26
N LEU A 8 -1.30 -12.77 2.11
CA LEU A 8 -1.94 -12.70 3.43
C LEU A 8 -1.24 -11.72 4.38
N GLN A 9 0.10 -11.71 4.39
CA GLN A 9 0.91 -10.82 5.24
C GLN A 9 0.80 -9.37 4.74
N VAL A 10 0.85 -9.16 3.43
CA VAL A 10 0.62 -7.85 2.80
C VAL A 10 -0.77 -7.31 3.14
N LEU A 11 -1.80 -8.17 3.07
CA LEU A 11 -3.15 -7.81 3.46
C LEU A 11 -3.23 -7.41 4.95
N LYS A 12 -2.56 -8.13 5.85
CA LYS A 12 -2.52 -7.83 7.29
C LYS A 12 -1.83 -6.49 7.57
N ASP A 13 -0.72 -6.22 6.89
CA ASP A 13 0.02 -4.96 7.02
C ASP A 13 -0.80 -3.76 6.52
N GLU A 14 -1.44 -3.89 5.36
CA GLU A 14 -2.31 -2.84 4.81
C GLU A 14 -3.53 -2.58 5.71
N VAL A 15 -4.08 -3.63 6.33
CA VAL A 15 -5.15 -3.51 7.32
C VAL A 15 -4.65 -2.78 8.57
N ALA A 16 -3.42 -3.01 9.02
CA ALA A 16 -2.83 -2.31 10.16
C ALA A 16 -2.55 -0.84 9.83
N LYS A 17 -2.10 -0.53 8.61
CA LYS A 17 -1.77 0.84 8.17
C LYS A 17 -3.00 1.71 7.90
N GLN A 18 -4.01 1.17 7.22
CA GLN A 18 -5.12 1.96 6.64
C GLN A 18 -6.49 1.57 7.22
N GLY A 19 -6.56 0.46 7.94
CA GLY A 19 -7.80 -0.08 8.51
C GLY A 19 -8.59 -0.95 7.52
N MET A 20 -9.30 -1.93 8.08
CA MET A 20 -10.06 -2.93 7.30
C MET A 20 -11.07 -2.34 6.33
N ARG A 21 -11.69 -1.20 6.67
CA ARG A 21 -12.70 -0.55 5.82
C ARG A 21 -12.07 -0.02 4.53
N SER A 22 -10.96 0.68 4.64
CA SER A 22 -10.27 1.28 3.50
C SER A 22 -9.70 0.19 2.57
N VAL A 23 -9.14 -0.87 3.15
CA VAL A 23 -8.67 -2.05 2.41
C VAL A 23 -9.81 -2.76 1.67
N ALA A 24 -10.97 -2.94 2.32
CA ALA A 24 -12.14 -3.56 1.71
C ALA A 24 -12.67 -2.75 0.52
N GLU A 25 -12.73 -1.43 0.63
CA GLU A 25 -13.12 -0.53 -0.47
C GLU A 25 -12.17 -0.63 -1.66
N LYS A 26 -10.84 -0.62 -1.41
CA LYS A 26 -9.82 -0.77 -2.48
C LYS A 26 -9.88 -2.11 -3.19
N LEU A 27 -10.18 -3.19 -2.47
CA LEU A 27 -10.35 -4.52 -3.04
C LEU A 27 -11.72 -4.74 -3.69
N GLY A 28 -12.68 -3.82 -3.49
CA GLY A 28 -14.06 -3.98 -3.94
C GLY A 28 -14.75 -5.19 -3.28
N VAL A 29 -14.46 -5.45 -2.02
CA VAL A 29 -15.06 -6.55 -1.22
C VAL A 29 -15.64 -6.01 0.09
N SER A 30 -16.44 -6.82 0.77
CA SER A 30 -17.00 -6.43 2.06
C SER A 30 -15.95 -6.50 3.18
N LYS A 31 -16.05 -5.61 4.18
CA LYS A 31 -15.22 -5.64 5.40
C LYS A 31 -15.22 -7.02 6.10
N ALA A 32 -16.40 -7.67 6.13
CA ALA A 32 -16.54 -9.01 6.70
C ALA A 32 -15.70 -10.05 5.95
N THR A 33 -15.62 -9.95 4.62
CA THR A 33 -14.77 -10.80 3.77
C THR A 33 -13.30 -10.63 4.12
N VAL A 34 -12.83 -9.37 4.24
CA VAL A 34 -11.43 -9.09 4.66
C VAL A 34 -11.13 -9.68 6.03
N SER A 35 -12.05 -9.53 7.00
CA SER A 35 -11.89 -10.10 8.34
C SER A 35 -11.83 -11.62 8.33
N GLN A 36 -12.69 -12.30 7.56
CA GLN A 36 -12.67 -13.75 7.44
C GLN A 36 -11.38 -14.27 6.80
N VAL A 37 -10.84 -13.57 5.81
CA VAL A 37 -9.58 -13.93 5.15
C VAL A 37 -8.39 -13.73 6.08
N VAL A 38 -8.34 -12.61 6.81
CA VAL A 38 -7.25 -12.34 7.79
C VAL A 38 -7.23 -13.36 8.93
N ASN A 39 -8.40 -13.84 9.34
CA ASN A 39 -8.56 -14.86 10.39
C ASN A 39 -8.51 -16.30 9.85
N ASP A 40 -8.20 -16.52 8.58
CA ASP A 40 -8.15 -17.84 7.94
C ASP A 40 -9.48 -18.63 8.00
N LYS A 41 -10.60 -17.94 8.23
CA LYS A 41 -11.94 -18.54 8.33
C LYS A 41 -12.73 -18.52 7.02
N TYR A 42 -12.13 -18.03 5.94
CA TYR A 42 -12.80 -17.91 4.65
C TYR A 42 -12.83 -19.27 3.95
N LYS A 43 -13.97 -19.96 4.04
CA LYS A 43 -14.17 -21.31 3.47
C LYS A 43 -14.32 -21.36 1.95
N ALA A 44 -14.43 -20.20 1.29
CA ALA A 44 -14.56 -20.11 -0.15
C ALA A 44 -13.21 -19.88 -0.84
N SER A 45 -13.18 -19.95 -2.18
CA SER A 45 -11.96 -19.82 -2.98
C SER A 45 -11.25 -18.48 -2.73
N THR A 46 -10.14 -18.52 -2.00
CA THR A 46 -9.28 -17.37 -1.69
C THR A 46 -8.51 -16.85 -2.91
N HIS A 47 -8.46 -17.61 -4.01
CA HIS A 47 -7.79 -17.24 -5.27
C HIS A 47 -8.23 -15.89 -5.83
N VAL A 48 -9.53 -15.58 -5.80
CA VAL A 48 -10.04 -14.29 -6.32
C VAL A 48 -9.56 -13.13 -5.46
N ILE A 49 -9.47 -13.35 -4.15
CA ILE A 49 -9.00 -12.35 -3.20
C ILE A 49 -7.49 -12.19 -3.32
N GLN A 50 -6.76 -13.30 -3.46
CA GLN A 50 -5.34 -13.30 -3.74
C GLN A 50 -5.02 -12.48 -4.99
N GLN A 51 -5.66 -12.75 -6.13
CA GLN A 51 -5.41 -11.98 -7.37
C GLN A 51 -5.70 -10.48 -7.21
N ARG A 52 -6.76 -10.13 -6.47
CA ARG A 52 -7.06 -8.73 -6.16
C ARG A 52 -6.01 -8.10 -5.25
N VAL A 53 -5.57 -8.81 -4.22
CA VAL A 53 -4.51 -8.35 -3.31
C VAL A 53 -3.19 -8.22 -4.06
N GLU A 54 -2.87 -9.16 -4.94
CA GLU A 54 -1.69 -9.12 -5.79
C GLU A 54 -1.72 -7.92 -6.73
N GLY A 55 -2.85 -7.68 -7.40
CA GLY A 55 -3.02 -6.55 -8.32
C GLY A 55 -3.11 -5.18 -7.64
N VAL A 56 -3.68 -5.10 -6.44
CA VAL A 56 -3.92 -3.82 -5.73
C VAL A 56 -2.77 -3.47 -4.78
N PHE A 57 -2.20 -4.46 -4.10
CA PHE A 57 -1.23 -4.26 -3.01
C PHE A 57 0.15 -4.87 -3.28
N MET A 58 0.27 -5.94 -4.07
CA MET A 58 1.58 -6.47 -4.48
C MET A 58 2.11 -5.85 -5.78
N ALA A 59 1.41 -4.88 -6.36
CA ALA A 59 1.95 -4.01 -7.40
C ALA A 59 3.16 -3.25 -6.82
N SER A 60 4.37 -3.70 -7.15
CA SER A 60 5.71 -3.23 -6.76
C SER A 60 5.77 -2.36 -5.51
N THR A 61 6.29 -2.89 -4.41
CA THR A 61 6.70 -2.06 -3.28
C THR A 61 7.98 -1.30 -3.62
N VAL A 62 8.11 -0.09 -3.07
CA VAL A 62 9.30 0.76 -3.17
C VAL A 62 9.73 1.18 -1.78
N ILE A 63 11.04 1.31 -1.59
CA ILE A 63 11.61 1.82 -0.34
C ILE A 63 11.53 3.35 -0.36
N CYS A 64 10.63 3.91 0.42
CA CYS A 64 10.52 5.33 0.69
C CYS A 64 11.50 5.73 1.80
N PRO A 65 12.30 6.80 1.61
CA PRO A 65 13.24 7.25 2.65
C PRO A 65 12.59 7.79 3.93
N ILE A 66 11.25 7.95 3.96
CA ILE A 66 10.49 8.49 5.11
C ILE A 66 9.54 7.46 5.72
N LEU A 67 8.94 6.60 4.89
CA LEU A 67 7.93 5.62 5.29
C LEU A 67 8.41 4.17 5.19
N ASP A 68 9.68 3.96 4.84
CA ASP A 68 10.25 2.65 4.51
C ASP A 68 9.47 1.96 3.36
N GLU A 69 9.14 0.68 3.49
CA GLU A 69 8.47 -0.08 2.45
C GLU A 69 7.01 0.37 2.28
N ILE A 70 6.74 1.00 1.14
CA ILE A 70 5.41 1.42 0.73
C ILE A 70 5.07 0.90 -0.66
N PRO A 71 3.79 0.64 -0.95
CA PRO A 71 3.38 0.25 -2.29
C PRO A 71 3.56 1.42 -3.27
N LEU A 72 3.95 1.11 -4.52
CA LEU A 72 4.24 2.13 -5.54
C LEU A 72 3.06 3.07 -5.79
N ASN A 73 1.81 2.58 -5.70
CA ASN A 73 0.61 3.40 -5.81
C ASN A 73 0.57 4.52 -4.76
N GLN A 74 0.90 4.21 -3.50
CA GLN A 74 0.93 5.16 -2.40
C GLN A 74 2.10 6.12 -2.57
N CYS A 75 3.26 5.65 -3.06
CA CYS A 75 4.38 6.50 -3.42
C CYS A 75 3.97 7.55 -4.48
N LEU A 76 3.28 7.15 -5.55
CA LEU A 76 2.81 8.04 -6.60
C LEU A 76 1.73 9.01 -6.11
N GLU A 77 0.85 8.55 -5.22
CA GLU A 77 -0.16 9.41 -4.60
C GLU A 77 0.50 10.48 -3.72
N HIS A 78 1.48 10.11 -2.90
CA HIS A 78 2.28 11.04 -2.10
C HIS A 78 3.03 12.07 -2.95
N GLN A 79 3.57 11.65 -4.10
CA GLN A 79 4.19 12.55 -5.07
C GLN A 79 3.18 13.57 -5.64
N SER A 80 1.98 13.12 -6.00
CA SER A 80 0.93 13.93 -6.64
C SER A 80 0.23 14.90 -5.69
N ARG A 81 0.27 14.63 -4.37
CA ARG A 81 -0.38 15.47 -3.35
C ARG A 81 0.27 16.86 -3.27
N LYS A 82 -0.58 17.90 -3.13
CA LYS A 82 -0.15 19.29 -2.86
C LYS A 82 0.45 19.42 -1.46
N PHE A 83 1.34 20.40 -1.30
CA PHE A 83 1.91 20.76 -0.01
C PHE A 83 0.79 21.16 0.97
N ALA A 84 0.81 20.58 2.16
CA ALA A 84 0.05 21.09 3.29
C ALA A 84 0.71 20.68 4.60
N ALA A 85 0.92 21.66 5.47
CA ALA A 85 1.65 21.54 6.73
C ALA A 85 0.75 21.05 7.88
N THR A 86 -0.05 20.00 7.63
CA THR A 86 -0.95 19.44 8.65
C THR A 86 -0.24 18.48 9.61
N ASN A 87 0.88 17.88 9.19
CA ASN A 87 1.63 16.89 9.97
C ASN A 87 3.11 16.93 9.57
N HIS A 88 4.03 16.82 10.54
CA HIS A 88 5.47 16.81 10.32
C HIS A 88 5.92 15.70 9.33
N VAL A 89 5.33 14.50 9.41
CA VAL A 89 5.58 13.38 8.47
C VAL A 89 5.23 13.79 7.04
N ARG A 90 4.10 14.49 6.87
CA ARG A 90 3.61 14.92 5.57
C ARG A 90 4.51 15.99 4.94
N VAL A 91 5.03 16.90 5.77
CA VAL A 91 6.02 17.90 5.34
C VAL A 91 7.33 17.23 4.93
N ALA A 92 7.81 16.26 5.71
CA ALA A 92 9.03 15.50 5.41
C ALA A 92 8.91 14.72 4.09
N LEU A 93 7.79 14.02 3.87
CA LEU A 93 7.47 13.32 2.62
C LEU A 93 7.49 14.24 1.40
N TYR A 94 6.79 15.37 1.49
CA TYR A 94 6.70 16.32 0.37
C TYR A 94 8.08 16.85 -0.04
N LYS A 95 8.92 17.18 0.95
CA LYS A 95 10.30 17.60 0.73
C LYS A 95 11.15 16.47 0.14
N ALA A 96 11.11 15.27 0.72
CA ALA A 96 11.88 14.12 0.25
C ALA A 96 11.58 13.76 -1.22
N CYS A 97 10.30 13.76 -1.61
CA CYS A 97 9.91 13.51 -3.00
C CYS A 97 10.48 14.55 -4.00
N ARG A 98 10.74 15.80 -3.57
CA ARG A 98 11.22 16.88 -4.44
C ARG A 98 12.72 17.16 -4.29
N ASN A 99 13.40 16.48 -3.37
CA ASN A 99 14.80 16.70 -3.02
C ASN A 99 15.69 15.49 -3.36
N GLY A 100 15.38 14.76 -4.44
CA GLY A 100 16.22 13.66 -4.93
C GLY A 100 15.82 12.25 -4.48
N CYS A 101 14.54 12.01 -4.17
CA CYS A 101 14.08 10.64 -3.91
C CYS A 101 14.28 9.74 -5.15
N PRO A 102 14.88 8.53 -5.01
CA PRO A 102 15.20 7.64 -6.13
C PRO A 102 13.95 7.14 -6.88
N ASN A 103 12.80 7.12 -6.19
CA ASN A 103 11.52 6.69 -6.74
C ASN A 103 10.65 7.86 -7.24
N SER A 104 11.16 9.10 -7.15
CA SER A 104 10.39 10.29 -7.51
C SER A 104 10.42 10.58 -9.00
N LYS A 105 9.24 10.70 -9.60
CA LYS A 105 9.07 11.14 -10.99
C LYS A 105 9.06 12.67 -11.16
N ILE A 106 9.06 13.41 -10.04
CA ILE A 106 8.96 14.89 -10.04
C ILE A 106 10.34 15.54 -10.13
N CYS A 107 11.38 14.87 -9.63
CA CYS A 107 12.74 15.41 -9.58
C CYS A 107 13.47 15.40 -10.94
N GLY A 108 12.79 14.99 -12.02
CA GLY A 108 13.37 14.78 -13.35
C GLY A 108 13.07 15.86 -14.39
N SER A 109 12.66 17.08 -14.00
CA SER A 109 12.65 18.21 -14.94
C SER A 109 14.00 18.92 -14.91
N LYS A 110 14.97 18.34 -15.62
CA LYS A 110 16.03 19.10 -16.26
C LYS A 110 16.13 18.68 -17.72
#